data_AF-A0A9D1FMV9-F1
#
_entry.id   AF-A0A9D1FMV9-F1
#
_cell.length_a   1.000
_cell.length_b   1.000
_cell.length_c   1.000
_cell.angle_alpha   90.00
_cell.angle_beta   90.00
_cell.angle_gamma   90.00
#
_symmetry.space_group_name_H-M   'P 1'
#
loop_
_entity.id
_entity.type
_entity.pdbx_description
1 polymer ?
#
loop_
_entity_poly.entity_id
_entity_poly.type
_entity_poly.pdbx_seq_one_letter_code
_entity_poly.pdbx_strand_id
1 'polypeptide(L)'
;MKLDKKMEFYLREAHIDFTSFRVLEVVPQNEEHAVVLLVPKNTTPTKYFCTQYRNRILYFGSIENMMVACVESNYLSQRMADKLVKEYYAAMKEGN
;
A
#
# COMPACT_ATOMS: atom_id res chain seq x y z
N MET A 1 -0.19 -19.30 -3.16
CA MET A 1 0.63 -18.67 -2.10
C MET A 1 -0.08 -18.94 -0.78
N LYS A 2 0.61 -19.45 0.25
CA LYS A 2 0.03 -19.53 1.61
C LYS A 2 0.48 -18.27 2.35
N LEU A 3 -0.47 -17.44 2.78
CA LEU A 3 -0.19 -16.29 3.65
C LEU A 3 -0.01 -16.81 5.07
N ASP A 4 0.82 -16.13 5.87
CA ASP A 4 0.84 -16.41 7.30
C ASP A 4 -0.47 -15.95 7.94
N LYS A 5 -0.87 -16.59 9.05
CA LYS A 5 -2.14 -16.30 9.74
C LYS A 5 -2.29 -14.83 10.15
N LYS A 6 -1.17 -14.14 10.45
CA LYS A 6 -1.18 -12.75 10.89
C LYS A 6 -1.45 -11.82 9.72
N MET A 7 -0.86 -12.11 8.56
CA MET A 7 -1.13 -11.40 7.32
C MET A 7 -2.56 -11.62 6.84
N GLU A 8 -3.07 -12.85 6.89
CA GLU A 8 -4.49 -13.13 6.61
C GLU A 8 -5.41 -12.31 7.53
N PHE A 9 -5.08 -12.27 8.81
CA PHE A 9 -5.84 -11.49 9.78
C PHE A 9 -5.82 -10.00 9.44
N TYR A 10 -4.67 -9.39 9.13
CA TYR A 10 -4.62 -7.97 8.76
C TYR A 10 -5.31 -7.64 7.44
N LEU A 11 -5.29 -8.56 6.48
CA LEU A 11 -5.91 -8.36 5.17
C LEU A 11 -7.42 -8.63 5.16
N ARG A 12 -8.02 -9.12 6.26
CA ARG A 12 -9.46 -9.43 6.34
C ARG A 12 -10.37 -8.23 6.05
N GLU A 13 -9.88 -7.01 6.30
CA GLU A 13 -10.59 -5.74 6.11
C GLU A 13 -10.24 -5.08 4.76
N ALA A 14 -9.29 -5.65 4.02
CA ALA A 14 -8.78 -5.07 2.77
C ALA A 14 -9.60 -5.53 1.56
N HIS A 15 -10.04 -4.57 0.76
CA HIS A 15 -10.73 -4.77 -0.51
C HIS A 15 -9.73 -4.64 -1.67
N ILE A 16 -9.00 -5.71 -1.98
CA ILE A 16 -7.91 -5.67 -2.95
C ILE A 16 -8.34 -6.31 -4.27
N ASP A 17 -8.39 -5.50 -5.33
CA ASP A 17 -8.40 -6.01 -6.69
C ASP A 17 -6.97 -6.30 -7.15
N PHE A 18 -6.56 -7.56 -7.03
CA PHE A 18 -5.24 -8.02 -7.46
C PHE A 18 -5.05 -7.98 -8.98
N THR A 19 -6.08 -7.74 -9.80
CA THR A 19 -5.88 -7.53 -11.25
C THR A 19 -5.32 -6.13 -11.53
N SER A 20 -5.77 -5.12 -10.78
CA SER A 20 -5.35 -3.73 -10.93
C SER A 20 -4.21 -3.32 -10.01
N PHE A 21 -4.09 -3.95 -8.83
CA PHE A 21 -3.16 -3.54 -7.79
C PHE A 21 -2.19 -4.64 -7.38
N ARG A 22 -1.02 -4.22 -6.88
CA ARG A 22 -0.14 -5.03 -6.05
C ARG A 22 -0.05 -4.40 -4.66
N VAL A 23 0.10 -5.24 -3.64
CA VAL A 23 0.40 -4.79 -2.28
C VAL A 23 1.84 -4.27 -2.27
N LEU A 24 2.02 -3.02 -1.86
CA LEU A 24 3.33 -2.44 -1.61
C LEU A 24 3.81 -2.80 -0.21
N GLU A 25 2.96 -2.61 0.79
CA GLU A 25 3.29 -2.89 2.19
C GLU A 25 2.01 -3.07 3.03
N VAL A 26 2.10 -3.87 4.09
CA VAL A 26 1.09 -3.96 5.14
C VAL A 26 1.72 -3.48 6.44
N VAL A 27 1.22 -2.37 6.99
CA VAL A 27 1.79 -1.70 8.15
C VAL A 27 0.86 -1.87 9.35
N PRO A 28 1.15 -2.81 10.28
CA PRO A 28 0.39 -2.95 11.51
C PRO A 28 0.38 -1.64 12.29
N GLN A 29 -0.81 -1.18 12.67
CA GLN A 29 -0.98 -0.02 13.54
C GLN A 29 -1.17 -0.47 15.00
N ASN A 30 -1.75 -1.65 15.18
CA ASN A 30 -1.91 -2.33 16.47
C ASN A 30 -2.12 -3.84 16.23
N GLU A 31 -2.55 -4.55 17.28
CA GLU A 31 -2.80 -5.99 17.21
C GLU A 31 -3.97 -6.36 16.29
N GLU A 32 -4.90 -5.44 16.03
CA GLU A 32 -6.15 -5.70 15.31
C GLU A 32 -6.15 -5.20 13.86
N HIS A 33 -5.48 -4.08 13.60
CA HIS A 33 -5.58 -3.36 12.33
C HIS A 33 -4.22 -3.06 11.71
N ALA A 34 -4.21 -3.07 10.39
CA ALA A 34 -3.09 -2.62 9.58
C ALA A 34 -3.55 -1.65 8.51
N VAL A 35 -2.63 -0.77 8.11
CA VAL A 35 -2.76 0.05 6.92
C VAL A 35 -2.20 -0.76 5.75
N VAL A 36 -3.00 -0.95 4.72
CA VAL A 36 -2.59 -1.64 3.50
C VAL A 36 -2.31 -0.60 2.41
N LEU A 37 -1.09 -0.62 1.90
CA LEU A 37 -0.64 0.28 0.83
C LEU A 37 -0.65 -0.49 -0.48
N LEU A 38 -1.38 0.02 -1.46
CA LEU A 38 -1.56 -0.58 -2.78
C LEU A 38 -1.03 0.37 -3.85
N VAL A 39 -0.31 -0.20 -4.80
CA VAL A 39 0.20 0.52 -5.97
C VAL A 39 -0.37 -0.11 -7.23
N PRO A 40 -0.59 0.68 -8.30
CA PRO A 40 -1.16 0.15 -9.53
C PRO A 40 -0.18 -0.82 -10.19
N LYS A 41 -0.71 -1.80 -10.90
CA LYS A 41 0.06 -2.57 -11.87
C LYS A 41 0.21 -1.73 -13.14
N ASN A 42 1.35 -1.84 -13.82
CA ASN A 42 1.64 -1.10 -15.06
C ASN A 42 0.65 -1.36 -16.21
N THR A 43 -0.28 -2.29 -16.04
CA THR A 43 -1.24 -2.75 -17.04
C THR A 43 -2.58 -2.02 -17.00
N THR A 44 -2.86 -1.19 -15.98
CA THR A 44 -4.17 -0.54 -15.81
C THR A 44 -4.17 0.95 -16.22
N PRO A 45 -5.20 1.41 -16.95
CA PRO A 45 -5.28 2.80 -17.43
C PRO A 45 -5.50 3.82 -16.30
N THR A 46 -6.07 3.38 -15.16
CA THR A 46 -6.25 4.18 -13.96
C THR A 46 -5.02 4.05 -13.05
N LYS A 47 -4.13 5.05 -13.09
CA LYS A 47 -2.89 5.09 -12.30
C LYS A 47 -3.13 5.65 -10.89
N TYR A 48 -4.03 5.04 -10.13
CA TYR A 48 -4.25 5.45 -8.75
C TYR A 48 -3.43 4.60 -7.79
N PHE A 49 -2.96 5.24 -6.73
CA PHE A 49 -2.39 4.64 -5.54
C PHE A 49 -3.47 4.56 -4.48
N CYS A 50 -3.46 3.56 -3.62
CA CYS A 50 -4.55 3.34 -2.68
C CYS A 50 -4.04 2.97 -1.29
N THR A 51 -4.59 3.64 -0.28
CA THR A 51 -4.41 3.30 1.13
C THR A 51 -5.72 2.77 1.68
N GLN A 52 -5.67 1.64 2.37
CA GLN A 52 -6.82 1.07 3.07
C GLN A 52 -6.50 0.94 4.55
N TYR A 53 -7.40 1.42 5.40
CA TYR A 53 -7.29 1.28 6.85
C TYR A 53 -8.69 1.14 7.42
N ARG A 54 -8.98 -0.01 8.05
CA ARG A 54 -10.34 -0.38 8.43
C ARG A 54 -11.26 -0.29 7.19
N ASN A 55 -12.45 0.26 7.35
CA ASN A 55 -13.41 0.45 6.25
C ASN A 55 -13.18 1.74 5.44
N ARG A 56 -12.00 2.38 5.54
CA ARG A 56 -11.68 3.60 4.78
C ARG A 56 -10.71 3.28 3.66
N ILE A 57 -11.07 3.75 2.46
CA ILE A 57 -10.28 3.61 1.24
C ILE A 57 -9.99 5.02 0.73
N LEU A 58 -8.72 5.34 0.54
CA LEU A 58 -8.26 6.62 -0.02
C LEU A 58 -7.49 6.36 -1.31
N TYR A 59 -7.69 7.22 -2.30
CA TYR A 59 -7.02 7.15 -3.59
C TYR A 59 -6.16 8.38 -3.84
N PHE A 60 -5.01 8.18 -4.45
CA PHE A 60 -4.01 9.21 -4.71
C PHE A 60 -3.52 9.14 -6.15
N GLY A 61 -3.18 10.29 -6.73
CA GLY A 61 -2.65 10.38 -8.09
C GLY A 61 -1.17 9.99 -8.23
N SER A 62 -0.44 9.87 -7.12
CA SER A 62 0.98 9.50 -7.11
C SER A 62 1.36 8.76 -5.82
N ILE A 63 2.51 8.07 -5.84
CA ILE A 63 3.04 7.41 -4.65
C ILE A 63 3.46 8.44 -3.60
N GLU A 64 3.97 9.59 -4.04
CA GLU A 64 4.39 10.68 -3.16
C GLU A 64 3.20 11.23 -2.36
N ASN A 65 2.07 11.48 -3.03
CA ASN A 65 0.86 11.98 -2.36
C ASN A 65 0.32 10.97 -1.34
N MET A 66 0.37 9.67 -1.68
CA MET A 66 -0.01 8.59 -0.77
C MET A 66 0.91 8.57 0.47
N MET A 67 2.22 8.70 0.28
CA MET A 67 3.18 8.69 1.38
C MET A 67 3.04 9.90 2.30
N VAL A 68 2.87 11.11 1.75
CA VAL A 68 2.63 12.32 2.55
C VAL A 68 1.41 12.13 3.44
N ALA A 69 0.29 11.68 2.88
CA ALA A 69 -0.93 11.42 3.65
C ALA A 69 -0.72 10.35 4.74
N CYS A 70 0.08 9.32 4.48
CA CYS A 70 0.40 8.29 5.48
C CYS A 70 1.27 8.83 6.62
N VAL A 71 2.22 9.74 6.34
CA VAL A 71 3.05 10.38 7.37
C VAL A 71 2.20 11.34 8.20
N GLU A 72 1.40 12.19 7.57
CA GLU A 72 0.49 13.12 8.26
C GLU A 72 -0.54 12.38 9.14
N SER A 73 -0.96 11.19 8.73
CA SER A 73 -1.87 10.33 9.50
C SER A 73 -1.17 9.49 10.58
N ASN A 74 0.14 9.64 10.76
CA ASN A 74 0.99 8.82 11.65
C ASN A 74 0.97 7.30 11.34
N TYR A 75 0.62 6.90 10.11
CA TYR A 75 0.69 5.51 9.69
C TYR A 75 2.12 5.06 9.39
N LEU A 76 2.97 6.00 9.00
CA LEU A 76 4.37 5.79 8.64
C LEU A 76 5.25 6.87 9.27
N SER A 77 6.51 6.53 9.54
CA SER A 77 7.55 7.55 9.70
C SER A 77 7.99 8.08 8.34
N GLN A 78 8.49 9.31 8.28
CA GLN A 78 9.06 9.89 7.05
C GLN A 78 10.13 8.98 6.43
N ARG A 79 10.99 8.40 7.27
CA ARG A 79 12.04 7.48 6.82
C ARG A 79 11.49 6.24 6.12
N MET A 80 10.39 5.67 6.63
CA MET A 80 9.77 4.50 6.03
C MET A 80 9.07 4.86 4.71
N ALA A 81 8.40 6.01 4.67
CA ALA A 81 7.82 6.55 3.45
C ALA A 81 8.88 6.72 2.35
N ASP A 82 10.01 7.36 2.66
CA ASP A 82 11.11 7.58 1.70
C ASP A 82 11.69 6.25 1.18
N LYS A 83 11.78 5.24 2.05
CA LYS A 83 12.23 3.89 1.68
C LYS A 83 11.26 3.25 0.69
N LEU A 84 9.96 3.26 0.98
CA LEU A 84 8.93 2.64 0.14
C LEU A 84 8.83 3.28 -1.25
N VAL A 85 9.02 4.60 -1.35
CA VAL A 85 9.09 5.30 -2.65
C VAL A 85 10.26 4.78 -3.49
N LYS A 86 11.44 4.62 -2.88
CA LYS A 86 12.62 4.11 -3.58
C LYS A 86 12.41 2.67 -4.04
N GLU A 87 11.86 1.82 -3.18
CA GLU A 87 11.57 0.42 -3.51
C GLU A 87 10.56 0.31 -4.66
N TYR A 88 9.50 1.12 -4.64
CA TYR A 88 8.54 1.19 -5.74
C TYR A 88 9.21 1.53 -7.07
N TYR A 89 10.02 2.60 -7.12
CA TYR A 89 10.68 3.01 -8.36
C TYR A 89 11.76 2.01 -8.82
N ALA A 90 12.46 1.34 -7.90
CA ALA A 90 13.38 0.27 -8.25
C ALA A 90 12.65 -0.90 -8.92
N ALA A 91 11.54 -1.37 -8.32
CA ALA A 91 10.72 -2.46 -8.87
C ALA A 91 10.08 -2.10 -10.22
N MET A 92 9.87 -0.81 -10.51
CA MET A 92 9.36 -0.34 -11.80
C MET A 92 10.42 -0.33 -12.90
N LYS A 93 11.71 -0.23 -12.53
CA LYS A 93 12.83 -0.28 -13.49
C LYS A 93 13.19 -1.71 -13.88
N GLU A 94 13.06 -2.66 -12.95
CA GLU A 94 13.37 -4.08 -13.19
C GLU A 94 12.28 -4.83 -13.99
N GLY A 95 11.07 -4.27 -14.05
CA GLY A 95 9.95 -4.83 -14.81
C GLY A 95 9.85 -4.39 -16.28
N ASN A 96 10.88 -3.71 -16.81
CA ASN A 96 10.99 -3.25 -18.19
C ASN A 96 12.13 -3.97 -18.92
#